data_AF-A0AAN6WS83-F1
#
_entry.id   AF-A0AAN6WS83-F1
#
_cell.length_a   1.000
_cell.length_b   1.000
_cell.length_c   1.000
_cell.angle_alpha   90.00
_cell.angle_beta   90.00
_cell.angle_gamma   90.00
#
_symmetry.space_group_name_H-M   'P 1'
#
loop_
_entity.id
_entity.type
_entity.pdbx_description
1 polymer ?
#
loop_
_entity_poly.entity_id
_entity_poly.type
_entity_poly.pdbx_seq_one_letter_code
_entity_poly.pdbx_strand_id
1 'polypeptide(L)'
;MKEDGWLKDLHDLVDDQDRYGDENTFTAFSPDQFKDEHGRIDFILSGPTTEGKQIRRTDGYAVLPNVFDSGVYLSDHRAVVGNVTLL
;
A
#
# COMPACT_ATOMS: atom_id res chain seq x y z
N MET A 1 1.88 6.82 -13.11
CA MET A 1 0.84 6.12 -13.91
C MET A 1 0.02 7.17 -14.66
N LYS A 2 -0.45 6.91 -15.88
CA LYS A 2 -1.40 7.82 -16.55
C LYS A 2 -2.76 7.63 -15.90
N GLU A 3 -3.27 8.69 -15.26
CA GLU A 3 -4.65 8.75 -14.75
C GLU A 3 -5.61 8.74 -15.95
N ASP A 4 -6.15 7.59 -16.28
CA ASP A 4 -7.30 7.48 -17.19
C ASP A 4 -8.63 7.79 -16.47
N GLY A 5 -8.57 8.06 -15.16
CA GLY A 5 -9.71 8.37 -14.30
C GLY A 5 -10.51 7.14 -13.84
N TRP A 6 -10.06 5.93 -14.18
CA TRP A 6 -10.76 4.68 -13.85
C TRP A 6 -10.21 4.01 -12.60
N LEU A 7 -8.89 4.02 -12.47
CA LEU A 7 -8.18 3.43 -11.35
C LEU A 7 -7.53 4.53 -10.51
N LYS A 8 -7.68 4.41 -9.19
CA LYS A 8 -6.97 5.23 -8.22
C LYS A 8 -6.15 4.34 -7.30
N ASP A 9 -5.00 4.83 -6.91
CA ASP A 9 -4.21 4.20 -5.88
C ASP A 9 -4.99 4.21 -4.56
N LEU A 10 -5.13 3.04 -3.96
CA LEU A 10 -5.83 2.88 -2.68
C LEU A 10 -5.17 3.70 -1.58
N HIS A 11 -3.84 3.85 -1.62
CA HIS A 11 -3.11 4.72 -0.69
C HIS A 11 -3.69 6.14 -0.70
N ASP A 12 -3.94 6.71 -1.88
CA ASP A 12 -4.40 8.09 -2.06
C ASP A 12 -5.90 8.26 -1.78
N LEU A 13 -6.63 7.15 -1.59
CA LEU A 13 -8.05 7.14 -1.19
C LEU A 13 -8.26 7.06 0.32
N VAL A 14 -7.25 6.66 1.08
CA VAL A 14 -7.29 6.55 2.55
C VAL A 14 -6.66 7.80 3.14
N ASP A 15 -7.32 8.43 4.11
CA ASP A 15 -6.77 9.60 4.83
C ASP A 15 -5.46 9.23 5.55
N ASP A 16 -4.50 10.15 5.62
CA ASP A 16 -3.17 9.90 6.22
C ASP A 16 -3.27 9.33 7.65
N GLN A 17 -4.26 9.77 8.43
CA GLN A 17 -4.50 9.31 9.80
C GLN A 17 -4.95 7.83 9.90
N ASP A 18 -5.48 7.29 8.81
CA ASP A 18 -5.96 5.90 8.69
C ASP A 18 -4.96 5.01 7.95
N ARG A 19 -3.76 5.52 7.67
CA ARG A 19 -2.63 4.74 7.14
C ARG A 19 -1.74 4.23 8.27
N TYR A 20 -1.19 3.02 8.11
CA TYR A 20 -0.38 2.38 9.15
C TYR A 20 0.87 1.71 8.60
N GLY A 21 1.95 1.72 9.38
CA GLY A 21 3.16 0.96 9.12
C GLY A 21 4.24 1.78 8.39
N ASP A 22 4.99 1.10 7.52
CA ASP A 22 6.09 1.70 6.77
C ASP A 22 5.59 2.48 5.54
N GLU A 23 6.47 3.27 4.92
CA GLU A 23 6.18 3.93 3.62
C GLU A 23 6.87 3.21 2.45
N ASN A 24 8.06 2.63 2.68
CA ASN A 24 8.81 1.93 1.66
C ASN A 24 8.36 0.47 1.52
N THR A 25 8.04 0.04 0.30
CA THR A 25 7.57 -1.32 0.06
C THR A 25 8.68 -2.29 -0.34
N PHE A 26 9.87 -1.79 -0.67
CA PHE A 26 11.04 -2.59 -1.03
C PHE A 26 12.20 -2.38 -0.04
N THR A 27 12.87 -3.47 0.32
CA THR A 27 13.96 -3.47 1.32
C THR A 27 15.24 -4.13 0.83
N ALA A 28 15.20 -4.98 -0.21
CA ALA A 28 16.32 -5.86 -0.59
C ALA A 28 16.89 -6.67 0.60
N PHE A 29 16.05 -7.02 1.60
CA PHE A 29 16.47 -7.61 2.88
C PHE A 29 17.44 -6.76 3.71
N SER A 30 17.53 -5.46 3.43
CA SER A 30 18.43 -4.49 4.09
C SER A 30 17.71 -3.14 4.29
N PRO A 31 16.66 -3.09 5.14
CA PRO A 31 15.79 -1.92 5.27
C PRO A 31 16.53 -0.63 5.67
N ASP A 32 17.57 -0.74 6.51
CA ASP A 32 18.34 0.42 6.97
C ASP A 32 19.23 1.04 5.87
N GLN A 33 19.70 0.23 4.93
CA GLN A 33 20.55 0.68 3.83
C GLN A 33 19.77 1.48 2.79
N PHE A 34 18.51 1.10 2.59
CA PHE A 34 17.68 1.56 1.47
C PHE A 34 16.50 2.46 1.91
N LYS A 35 16.44 2.82 3.19
CA LYS A 35 15.35 3.60 3.79
C LYS A 35 15.06 4.92 3.08
N ASP A 36 16.10 5.57 2.54
CA ASP A 36 16.00 6.88 1.89
C ASP A 36 16.05 6.78 0.34
N GLU A 37 16.33 5.59 -0.19
CA GLU A 37 16.68 5.39 -1.62
C GLU A 37 15.59 4.66 -2.41
N HIS A 38 14.68 3.93 -1.76
CA HIS A 38 13.69 3.09 -2.44
C HIS A 38 12.26 3.41 -1.99
N GLY A 39 11.53 4.08 -2.87
CA GLY A 39 10.14 4.49 -2.66
C GLY A 39 9.13 3.35 -2.73
N ARG A 40 7.88 3.68 -2.44
CA ARG A 40 6.71 2.81 -2.63
C ARG A 40 6.61 2.39 -4.10
N ILE A 41 6.87 1.12 -4.39
CA ILE A 41 6.81 0.52 -5.75
C ILE A 41 5.73 -0.54 -5.89
N ASP A 42 5.07 -0.90 -4.79
CA ASP A 42 3.96 -1.86 -4.76
C ASP A 42 2.66 -1.09 -4.53
N PHE A 43 1.66 -1.31 -5.40
CA PHE A 43 0.44 -0.51 -5.45
C PHE A 43 -0.80 -1.40 -5.45
N ILE A 44 -1.85 -0.96 -4.76
CA ILE A 44 -3.20 -1.51 -4.90
C ILE A 44 -4.02 -0.49 -5.68
N LEU A 45 -4.36 -0.81 -6.92
CA LEU A 45 -5.20 0.04 -7.75
C LEU A 45 -6.66 -0.36 -7.62
N SER A 46 -7.50 0.61 -7.33
CA SER A 46 -8.92 0.41 -7.03
C SER A 46 -9.78 1.18 -8.02
N GLY A 47 -10.88 0.56 -8.47
CA GLY A 47 -11.82 1.15 -9.41
C GLY A 47 -12.92 0.16 -9.82
N PRO A 48 -13.89 0.57 -10.65
CA PRO A 48 -14.01 1.90 -11.26
C PRO A 48 -14.47 2.98 -10.27
N THR A 49 -13.91 4.19 -10.38
CA THR A 49 -14.34 5.34 -9.56
C THR A 49 -15.53 6.11 -10.14
N THR A 50 -16.13 5.65 -11.24
CA THR A 50 -17.30 6.25 -11.88
C THR A 50 -18.61 5.85 -11.18
N GLU A 51 -19.65 6.68 -11.33
CA GLU A 51 -20.89 6.64 -10.53
C GLU A 51 -21.56 5.25 -10.48
N GLY A 52 -21.90 4.80 -9.26
CA GLY A 52 -22.72 3.62 -9.00
C GLY A 52 -21.98 2.31 -8.68
N LYS A 53 -20.66 2.23 -8.86
CA LYS A 53 -19.82 1.04 -8.52
C LYS A 53 -18.52 1.40 -7.81
N GLN A 54 -18.54 2.49 -7.04
CA GLN A 54 -17.36 2.97 -6.32
C GLN A 54 -17.06 2.06 -5.13
N ILE A 55 -15.78 1.72 -4.97
CA ILE A 55 -15.22 1.44 -3.65
C ILE A 55 -15.40 2.74 -2.85
N ARG A 56 -16.47 2.80 -2.05
CA ARG A 56 -16.90 4.05 -1.40
C ARG A 56 -16.15 4.38 -0.13
N ARG A 57 -15.64 3.34 0.55
CA ARG A 57 -15.05 3.49 1.87
C ARG A 57 -13.88 2.53 1.97
N THR A 58 -12.71 3.12 2.10
CA THR A 58 -11.45 2.44 2.30
C THR A 58 -11.04 2.79 3.72
N ASP A 59 -11.25 1.86 4.65
CA ASP A 59 -11.11 2.12 6.09
C ASP A 59 -9.67 1.96 6.59
N GLY A 60 -8.72 1.71 5.69
CA GLY A 60 -7.32 1.60 6.05
C GLY A 60 -6.44 1.14 4.92
N TYR A 61 -5.20 1.59 4.99
CA TYR A 61 -4.10 1.18 4.13
C TYR A 61 -2.89 0.93 5.02
N ALA A 62 -2.16 -0.16 4.78
CA ALA A 62 -0.96 -0.45 5.55
C ALA A 62 0.16 -1.05 4.72
N VAL A 63 1.39 -0.69 5.07
CA VAL A 63 2.60 -1.41 4.63
C VAL A 63 3.16 -2.12 5.85
N LEU A 64 3.03 -3.44 5.87
CA LEU A 64 3.38 -4.24 7.05
C LEU A 64 4.89 -4.56 7.08
N PRO A 65 5.49 -4.65 8.28
CA PRO A 65 6.85 -5.15 8.43
C PRO A 65 7.02 -6.52 7.77
N ASN A 66 8.15 -6.73 7.10
CA ASN A 66 8.50 -8.00 6.44
C ASN A 66 9.47 -8.87 7.23
N VAL A 67 9.91 -8.43 8.41
CA VAL A 67 10.75 -9.18 9.34
C VAL A 67 10.01 -9.32 10.67
N PHE A 68 10.02 -10.52 11.23
CA PHE A 68 9.36 -10.86 12.49
C PHE A 68 10.39 -11.21 13.57
N ASP A 69 9.94 -11.48 14.79
CA ASP A 69 10.79 -11.69 15.98
C ASP A 69 11.90 -12.76 15.81
N SER A 70 11.74 -13.68 14.86
CA SER A 70 12.75 -14.70 14.53
C SER A 70 13.92 -14.16 13.68
N GLY A 71 13.86 -12.92 13.22
CA GLY A 71 14.83 -12.33 12.28
C GLY A 71 14.70 -12.84 10.85
N VAL A 72 13.72 -13.72 10.56
CA VAL A 72 13.47 -14.24 9.22
C VAL A 72 12.62 -13.24 8.44
N TYR A 73 13.11 -12.86 7.26
CA TYR A 73 12.35 -12.06 6.30
C TYR A 73 11.35 -12.93 5.53
N LEU A 74 10.13 -12.44 5.40
CA LEU A 74 9.09 -13.07 4.58
C LEU A 74 9.36 -12.88 3.07
N SER A 75 9.86 -11.71 2.70
CA SER A 75 10.19 -11.27 1.34
C SER A 75 11.11 -10.05 1.41
N ASP A 76 11.80 -9.70 0.33
CA ASP A 76 12.49 -8.41 0.20
C ASP A 76 11.51 -7.25 -0.01
N HIS A 77 10.24 -7.55 -0.27
CA HIS A 77 9.14 -6.61 -0.26
C HIS A 77 8.32 -6.69 1.03
N ARG A 78 7.73 -5.55 1.41
CA ARG A 78 6.71 -5.43 2.45
C ARG A 78 5.32 -5.64 1.86
N ALA A 79 4.46 -6.28 2.63
CA ALA A 79 3.08 -6.51 2.20
C ALA A 79 2.29 -5.19 2.26
N VAL A 80 1.69 -4.82 1.13
CA VAL A 80 0.72 -3.72 1.04
C VAL A 80 -0.68 -4.28 1.25
N VAL A 81 -1.41 -3.75 2.23
CA VAL A 81 -2.73 -4.23 2.66
C VAL A 81 -3.73 -3.09 2.60
N GLY A 82 -4.93 -3.39 2.12
CA GLY A 82 -6.01 -2.43 1.97
C GLY A 82 -7.34 -2.98 2.45
N ASN A 83 -8.06 -2.20 3.26
CA ASN A 83 -9.43 -2.53 3.67
C ASN A 83 -10.41 -1.93 2.67
N VAL A 84 -11.13 -2.77 1.94
CA VAL A 84 -12.10 -2.34 0.92
C VAL A 84 -13.49 -2.88 1.22
N THR A 85 -14.49 -2.02 1.11
CA THR A 85 -15.90 -2.44 1.09
C THR A 85 -16.41 -2.42 -0.35
N LEU A 86 -16.97 -3.54 -0.79
CA LEU A 86 -17.63 -3.69 -2.09
C LEU A 86 -19.15 -3.64 -1.90
N LEU A 87 -19.86 -2.94 -2.78
CA LEU A 87 -21.32 -2.81 -2.79
C LEU A 87 -21.93 -3.52 -3.99
#